data_AF-A0A6I2MEB0-F1
#
_entry.id   AF-A0A6I2MEB0-F1
#
_cell.length_a   1.000
_cell.length_b   1.000
_cell.length_c   1.000
_cell.angle_alpha   90.00
_cell.angle_beta   90.00
_cell.angle_gamma   90.00
#
_symmetry.space_group_name_H-M   'P 1'
#
loop_
_entity.id
_entity.type
_entity.pdbx_description
1 polymer ?
#
loop_
_entity_poly.entity_id
_entity_poly.type
_entity_poly.pdbx_seq_one_letter_code
_entity_poly.pdbx_strand_id
1 'polypeptide(L)'
;MDSILLTNLIRIGVPIIVIAASIFWTMKMSYTRRLIPPVTLAIFAAAVFLAPYILEWMNGSDRDLETVLLTIYITLTLMLSSVLSLITALFVKKKETN
;
A
#
# COMPACT_ATOMS: atom_id res chain seq x y z
N MET A 1 -21.89 5.98 -20.34
CA MET A 1 -20.64 6.77 -20.22
C MET A 1 -19.98 6.47 -18.86
N ASP A 2 -19.85 5.20 -18.44
CA ASP A 2 -19.85 4.94 -16.99
C ASP A 2 -18.84 3.90 -16.48
N SER A 3 -18.31 3.02 -17.33
CA SER A 3 -17.33 2.01 -16.90
C SER A 3 -15.92 2.57 -16.71
N ILE A 4 -15.44 3.41 -17.64
CA ILE A 4 -14.07 3.96 -17.61
C ILE A 4 -13.88 4.94 -16.44
N LEU A 5 -14.90 5.78 -16.17
CA LEU A 5 -14.85 6.71 -15.03
C LEU A 5 -14.86 5.96 -13.70
N LEU A 6 -15.70 4.92 -13.56
CA LEU A 6 -15.72 4.08 -12.37
C LEU A 6 -14.38 3.35 -12.16
N THR A 7 -13.82 2.77 -13.23
CA THR A 7 -12.52 2.09 -13.19
C THR A 7 -11.39 3.06 -12.80
N ASN A 8 -11.39 4.29 -13.32
CA ASN A 8 -10.40 5.31 -12.95
C ASN A 8 -10.57 5.78 -11.49
N LEU A 9 -11.82 5.93 -11.03
CA LEU A 9 -12.12 6.34 -9.66
C LEU A 9 -11.72 5.24 -8.66
N ILE A 10 -11.87 3.97 -9.01
CA ILE A 10 -11.36 2.84 -8.22
C ILE A 10 -9.83 2.82 -8.27
N ARG A 11 -9.21 2.98 -9.45
CA ARG A 11 -7.74 2.98 -9.61
C ARG A 11 -7.04 4.04 -8.77
N ILE A 12 -7.65 5.22 -8.62
CA ILE A 12 -7.07 6.35 -7.87
C ILE A 12 -7.58 6.38 -6.42
N GLY A 13 -8.84 6.04 -6.19
CA GLY A 13 -9.47 6.11 -4.87
C GLY A 13 -8.95 5.04 -3.91
N VAL A 14 -8.77 3.80 -4.38
CA VAL A 14 -8.23 2.70 -3.57
C VAL A 14 -6.86 3.04 -2.96
N PRO A 15 -5.85 3.48 -3.74
CA PRO A 15 -4.55 3.82 -3.18
C PRO A 15 -4.62 4.96 -2.16
N ILE A 16 -5.44 5.98 -2.39
CA ILE A 16 -5.61 7.09 -1.44
C ILE A 16 -6.23 6.60 -0.13
N ILE A 17 -7.24 5.74 -0.19
CA ILE A 17 -7.88 5.15 1.00
C ILE A 17 -6.88 4.28 1.76
N VAL A 18 -6.04 3.51 1.07
CA VAL A 18 -4.98 2.69 1.70
C VAL A 18 -3.95 3.57 2.41
N ILE A 19 -3.52 4.68 1.80
CA ILE A 19 -2.63 5.65 2.45
C ILE A 19 -3.29 6.26 3.69
N ALA A 20 -4.55 6.70 3.59
CA ALA A 20 -5.28 7.31 4.69
C ALA A 20 -5.50 6.33 5.85
N ALA A 21 -5.92 5.09 5.55
CA ALA A 21 -6.11 4.04 6.54
C ALA A 21 -4.79 3.66 7.23
N SER A 22 -3.70 3.61 6.47
CA SER A 22 -2.35 3.38 6.97
C SER A 22 -1.90 4.46 7.96
N ILE A 23 -2.03 5.73 7.59
CA ILE A 23 -1.67 6.86 8.47
C ILE A 23 -2.55 6.86 9.73
N PHE A 24 -3.86 6.65 9.58
CA PHE A 24 -4.79 6.61 10.71
C PHE A 24 -4.45 5.46 11.68
N TRP A 25 -4.09 4.29 11.14
CA TRP A 25 -3.63 3.15 11.93
C TRP A 25 -2.35 3.48 12.71
N THR A 26 -1.36 4.12 12.05
CA THR A 26 -0.12 4.57 12.67
C THR A 26 -0.35 5.60 13.77
N MET A 27 -1.29 6.53 13.59
CA MET A 27 -1.65 7.53 14.62
C MET A 27 -2.38 6.93 15.82
N LYS A 28 -3.25 5.92 15.61
CA LYS A 28 -4.04 5.30 16.68
C LYS A 28 -3.23 4.30 17.53
N MET A 29 -2.13 3.77 17.01
CA MET A 29 -1.29 2.80 17.74
C MET A 29 -0.35 3.45 18.76
N SER A 30 -0.22 2.79 19.92
CA SER A 30 0.69 3.18 20.99
C SER A 30 2.16 3.15 20.52
N TYR A 31 2.99 4.04 21.08
CA TYR A 31 4.35 4.35 20.61
C TYR A 31 5.24 3.09 20.46
N THR A 32 5.06 2.10 21.33
CA THR A 32 5.79 0.82 21.32
C THR A 32 5.51 -0.04 20.08
N ARG A 33 4.39 0.17 19.37
CA ARG A 33 3.94 -0.64 18.23
C ARG A 33 3.82 0.13 16.92
N ARG A 34 4.36 1.35 16.85
CA ARG A 34 4.25 2.20 15.67
C ARG A 34 4.95 1.71 14.41
N LEU A 35 5.90 0.79 14.54
CA LEU A 35 6.54 0.16 13.39
C LEU A 35 5.69 -0.96 12.78
N ILE A 36 4.66 -1.45 13.47
CA ILE A 36 3.77 -2.49 12.94
C ILE A 36 3.11 -2.04 11.63
N PRO A 37 2.42 -0.89 11.56
CA PRO A 37 1.79 -0.44 10.32
C PRO A 37 2.74 -0.33 9.11
N PRO A 38 3.89 0.39 9.18
CA PRO A 38 4.81 0.47 8.04
C PRO A 38 5.42 -0.90 7.68
N VAL A 39 5.71 -1.77 8.66
CA VAL A 39 6.20 -3.13 8.40
C VAL A 39 5.13 -4.00 7.72
N THR A 40 3.88 -3.96 8.19
CA THR A 40 2.79 -4.70 7.53
C THR A 40 2.55 -4.22 6.10
N LEU A 41 2.68 -2.93 5.82
CA LEU A 41 2.58 -2.39 4.47
C LEU A 41 3.74 -2.79 3.58
N ALA A 42 4.96 -2.86 4.13
CA ALA A 42 6.12 -3.34 3.39
C ALA A 42 5.97 -4.83 3.02
N ILE A 43 5.47 -5.65 3.95
CA ILE A 43 5.16 -7.07 3.69
C ILE A 43 4.06 -7.18 2.63
N PHE A 44 3.00 -6.38 2.72
CA PHE A 44 1.95 -6.35 1.70
C PHE A 44 2.48 -5.92 0.33
N ALA A 45 3.35 -4.90 0.27
CA ALA A 45 3.98 -4.46 -0.97
C ALA A 45 4.79 -5.60 -1.61
N ALA A 46 5.58 -6.32 -0.81
CA ALA A 46 6.35 -7.46 -1.28
C ALA A 46 5.44 -8.61 -1.77
N ALA A 47 4.36 -8.90 -1.05
CA ALA A 47 3.40 -9.93 -1.44
C ALA A 47 2.68 -9.58 -2.75
N VAL A 48 2.24 -8.33 -2.93
CA VAL A 48 1.59 -7.86 -4.16
C VAL A 48 2.56 -7.88 -5.34
N PHE A 49 3.83 -7.55 -5.11
CA PHE A 49 4.86 -7.63 -6.15
C PHE A 49 5.16 -9.08 -6.59
N LEU A 50 5.16 -10.01 -5.65
CA LEU A 50 5.38 -11.44 -5.89
C LEU A 50 4.15 -12.17 -6.46
N ALA A 51 2.94 -11.68 -6.18
CA ALA A 51 1.69 -12.29 -6.63
C ALA A 51 1.63 -12.58 -8.15
N PRO A 52 1.92 -11.64 -9.07
CA PRO A 52 1.89 -11.94 -10.49
C PRO A 52 2.97 -12.95 -10.91
N TYR A 53 4.15 -12.94 -10.27
CA TYR A 53 5.19 -13.94 -10.55
C TYR A 53 4.73 -15.37 -10.20
N ILE A 54 4.04 -15.53 -9.07
CA ILE A 54 3.51 -16.84 -8.65
C ILE A 54 2.37 -17.28 -9.57
N LEU A 55 1.45 -16.36 -9.91
CA LEU A 55 0.33 -16.63 -10.81
C LEU A 55 0.81 -17.05 -12.21
N GLU A 56 1.82 -16.36 -12.73
CA GLU A 56 2.43 -16.67 -14.02
C GLU A 56 3.14 -18.02 -14.01
N TRP A 57 3.90 -18.31 -12.94
CA TRP A 57 4.54 -19.61 -12.76
C TRP A 57 3.53 -20.77 -12.69
N MET A 58 2.35 -20.54 -12.10
CA MET A 58 1.29 -21.55 -12.00
C MET A 58 0.47 -21.71 -13.28
N ASN A 59 0.18 -20.63 -14.02
CA ASN A 59 -0.69 -20.67 -15.19
C ASN A 59 0.05 -20.74 -16.53
N GLY A 60 1.38 -20.57 -16.57
CA GLY A 60 2.16 -20.58 -17.81
C GLY A 60 1.69 -19.54 -18.84
N SER A 61 1.03 -18.48 -18.38
CA SER A 61 0.43 -17.44 -19.22
C SER A 61 1.44 -16.35 -19.52
N ASP A 62 1.47 -15.85 -20.76
CA ASP A 62 2.29 -14.70 -21.12
C ASP A 62 1.91 -13.47 -20.28
N ARG A 63 2.91 -12.69 -19.87
CA ARG A 63 2.70 -11.46 -19.09
C ARG A 63 1.93 -10.45 -19.93
N ASP A 64 0.67 -10.22 -19.59
CA ASP A 64 -0.02 -9.04 -20.08
C ASP A 64 0.66 -7.78 -19.52
N LEU A 65 1.06 -6.91 -20.46
CA LEU A 65 1.74 -5.64 -20.18
C LEU A 65 0.92 -4.77 -19.21
N GLU A 66 -0.41 -4.85 -19.31
CA GLU A 66 -1.35 -4.18 -18.41
C GLU A 66 -1.25 -4.70 -16.96
N THR A 67 -1.15 -6.02 -16.75
CA THR A 67 -1.02 -6.64 -15.42
C THR A 67 0.31 -6.27 -14.77
N VAL A 68 1.39 -6.20 -15.55
CA VAL A 68 2.71 -5.77 -15.07
C VAL A 68 2.68 -4.29 -14.63
N LEU A 69 2.12 -3.41 -15.48
CA LEU A 69 1.98 -1.98 -15.17
C LEU A 69 1.12 -1.75 -13.91
N LEU A 70 0.00 -2.48 -13.78
CA LEU A 70 -0.88 -2.39 -12.62
C LEU A 70 -0.17 -2.86 -11.34
N THR A 71 0.60 -3.95 -11.42
CA THR A 71 1.40 -4.44 -10.29
C THR A 71 2.42 -3.40 -9.84
N ILE A 72 3.17 -2.81 -10.79
CA ILE A 72 4.16 -1.77 -10.49
C ILE A 72 3.48 -0.57 -9.83
N TYR A 73 2.35 -0.13 -10.36
CA TYR A 73 1.59 1.00 -9.81
C TYR A 73 1.13 0.75 -8.36
N ILE A 74 0.56 -0.42 -8.08
CA ILE A 74 0.10 -0.76 -6.73
C ILE A 74 1.30 -0.91 -5.77
N THR A 75 2.38 -1.55 -6.22
CA THR A 75 3.60 -1.73 -5.42
C THR A 75 4.23 -0.38 -5.05
N LEU A 76 4.37 0.54 -6.01
CA LEU A 76 4.85 1.90 -5.78
C LEU A 76 3.97 2.63 -4.76
N THR A 77 2.66 2.49 -4.87
CA THR A 77 1.74 3.17 -3.94
C THR A 77 1.84 2.60 -2.52
N LEU A 78 1.96 1.28 -2.38
CA LEU A 78 2.15 0.63 -1.08
C LEU A 78 3.50 1.02 -0.47
N MET A 79 4.57 1.10 -1.27
CA MET A 79 5.86 1.62 -0.81
C MET A 79 5.76 3.06 -0.34
N LEU A 80 5.10 3.94 -1.11
CA LEU A 80 4.88 5.34 -0.72
C LEU A 80 4.10 5.44 0.59
N SER A 81 3.06 4.61 0.75
CA SER A 81 2.27 4.50 1.98
C SER A 81 3.10 4.04 3.17
N SER A 82 3.98 3.06 2.97
CA SER A 82 4.89 2.57 4.01
C SER A 82 5.88 3.66 4.44
N VAL A 83 6.46 4.40 3.49
CA VAL A 83 7.37 5.52 3.78
C VAL A 83 6.64 6.63 4.55
N LEU A 84 5.44 7.03 4.12
CA LEU A 84 4.62 8.02 4.83
C LEU A 84 4.25 7.56 6.25
N SER A 85 3.92 6.28 6.43
CA SER A 85 3.67 5.70 7.75
C SER A 85 4.92 5.62 8.61
N LEU A 86 6.09 5.37 8.01
CA LEU A 86 7.37 5.41 8.74
C LEU A 86 7.71 6.84 9.18
N ILE A 87 7.54 7.83 8.30
CA ILE A 87 7.75 9.25 8.61
C ILE A 87 6.81 9.67 9.73
N THR A 88 5.52 9.36 9.66
CA THR A 88 4.57 9.69 10.74
C THR A 88 4.90 8.95 12.04
N ALA A 89 5.33 7.70 11.99
CA ALA A 89 5.79 6.96 13.16
C ALA A 89 7.00 7.62 13.85
N LEU A 90 7.96 8.13 13.08
CA LEU A 90 9.18 8.78 13.56
C LEU A 90 8.97 10.23 14.02
N PHE A 91 8.18 11.01 13.29
CA PHE A 91 8.02 12.45 13.51
C PHE A 91 6.87 12.83 14.45
N VAL A 92 5.85 11.99 14.60
CA VAL A 92 4.76 12.26 15.55
C VAL A 92 5.26 11.94 16.96
N LYS A 93 6.18 12.72 17.53
CA LYS A 93 6.56 12.55 18.95
C LYS A 93 5.28 12.53 19.80
N LYS A 94 5.20 11.56 20.73
CA LYS A 94 4.13 11.53 21.74
C LYS A 94 4.10 12.93 22.35
N LYS A 95 2.96 13.62 22.25
CA LYS A 95 2.69 14.78 23.10
C LYS A 95 2.70 14.19 24.51
N GLU A 96 3.82 14.29 25.21
CA GLU A 96 3.92 13.96 26.63
C GLU A 96 2.89 14.84 27.32
N THR A 97 1.71 14.27 27.54
CA THR A 97 0.73 14.84 28.44
C THR A 97 1.16 14.33 29.80
N ASN A 98 1.77 15.26 30.55
CA ASN A 98 2.12 15.25 31.98
C ASN A 98 2.36 13.89 32.64
#